data_AF-A0A3S5JRN0-F1
#
_entry.id   AF-A0A3S5JRN0-F1
#
_cell.length_a   1.000
_cell.length_b   1.000
_cell.length_c   1.000
_cell.angle_alpha   90.00
_cell.angle_beta   90.00
_cell.angle_gamma   90.00
#
_symmetry.space_group_name_H-M   'P 1'
#
loop_
_entity.id
_entity.type
_entity.pdbx_description
1 polymer ?
#
loop_
_entity_poly.entity_id
_entity_poly.type
_entity_poly.pdbx_seq_one_letter_code
_entity_poly.pdbx_strand_id
1 'polypeptide(L)'
;MKIIDRYIISQYLRRLVSIFGICMLIFIVQTFWLFIDDLAGKGLDFETIFKFLIYYSPKLIPIVLPLSVLLASLMTFGDLAENYEFAAMKSTGISLIRCMSGLFLVHIMIGVGSYYFSNHVIPYGELKSYNLRRNLAKLKPAIAIREGIFNDLGQMNIKVKRKYGFEQRLLEDVIIHEKTTDHKNRIVIKAKRGELKSKTTDATLQLVLYDGNRYEEIIGKDYQEKLRLPHAKVHFEKYVMNIDLSKFNNIDLNEENYTSTFRMQKVNQLQVSIDSLERDFREQKRVFSDNFNKKHYTSQIKTVKIQEYEPDSLITANLLNIVENKTKWRRRQSINNAITDVKSILRSLENKKRTFFIYQKLINLHKITLFDRFTIIFACIFLFLIGASLGAIIKKGGLGLPMVLSVLIFLSYHYIGIFGKNAAEDNSVTPYLASWISTIIIAPFAFYLTRRASYDEGFVNLDFLFIPLKHFFKKISSSK
;
A
#
# COMPACT_ATOMS: atom_id res chain seq x y z
N MET A 1 -27.54 28.56 22.96
CA MET A 1 -26.44 27.82 23.63
C MET A 1 -26.17 28.50 24.97
N LYS A 2 -25.97 27.75 26.07
CA LYS A 2 -25.57 28.37 27.34
C LYS A 2 -24.13 28.88 27.25
N ILE A 3 -23.75 29.85 28.09
CA ILE A 3 -22.41 30.48 28.06
C ILE A 3 -21.30 29.44 28.25
N ILE A 4 -21.49 28.49 29.17
CA ILE A 4 -20.55 27.39 29.45
C ILE A 4 -20.35 26.51 28.22
N ASP A 5 -21.44 26.15 27.51
CA ASP A 5 -21.35 25.33 26.30
C ASP A 5 -20.51 26.05 25.23
N ARG A 6 -20.74 27.36 25.03
CA ARG A 6 -19.97 28.17 24.07
C ARG A 6 -18.50 28.26 24.45
N TYR A 7 -18.19 28.43 25.74
CA TYR A 7 -16.82 28.51 26.24
C TYR A 7 -16.07 27.20 25.98
N ILE A 8 -16.62 26.06 26.40
CA ILE A 8 -15.99 24.74 26.23
C ILE A 8 -15.84 24.40 24.74
N ILE A 9 -16.89 24.63 23.93
CA ILE A 9 -16.84 24.37 22.47
C ILE A 9 -15.78 25.22 21.79
N SER A 10 -15.70 26.52 22.11
CA SER A 10 -14.70 27.42 21.52
C SER A 10 -13.28 27.00 21.89
N GLN A 11 -13.06 26.62 23.15
CA GLN A 11 -11.76 26.18 23.64
C GLN A 11 -11.35 24.86 22.99
N TYR A 12 -12.28 23.90 22.91
CA TYR A 12 -12.08 22.61 22.23
C TYR A 12 -11.77 22.78 20.75
N LEU A 13 -12.57 23.56 20.00
CA LEU A 13 -12.38 23.72 18.55
C LEU A 13 -11.06 24.40 18.22
N ARG A 14 -10.64 25.42 18.99
CA ARG A 14 -9.33 26.06 18.81
C ARG A 14 -8.18 25.06 19.01
N ARG A 15 -8.27 24.19 20.01
CA ARG A 15 -7.29 23.12 20.26
C ARG A 15 -7.33 22.06 19.16
N LEU A 16 -8.52 21.64 18.74
CA LEU A 16 -8.71 20.65 17.68
C LEU A 16 -8.06 21.11 16.38
N VAL A 17 -8.31 22.34 15.93
CA VAL A 17 -7.73 22.89 14.70
C VAL A 17 -6.21 22.99 14.81
N SER A 18 -5.68 23.44 15.95
CA SER A 18 -4.24 23.54 16.18
C SER A 18 -3.54 22.16 16.13
N ILE A 19 -4.04 21.21 16.91
CA ILE A 19 -3.50 19.85 16.98
C ILE A 19 -3.65 19.14 15.64
N PHE A 20 -4.81 19.28 14.99
CA PHE A 20 -5.03 18.73 13.66
C PHE A 20 -4.04 19.30 12.65
N GLY A 21 -3.79 20.61 12.64
CA GLY A 21 -2.80 21.23 11.75
C GLY A 21 -1.39 20.69 11.98
N ILE A 22 -0.97 20.58 13.25
CA ILE A 22 0.37 20.05 13.61
C ILE A 22 0.49 18.58 13.21
N CYS A 23 -0.47 17.73 13.59
CA CYS A 23 -0.44 16.31 13.22
C CYS A 23 -0.49 16.14 11.69
N MET A 24 -1.32 16.90 11.00
CA MET A 24 -1.42 16.85 9.54
C MET A 24 -0.09 17.21 8.87
N LEU A 25 0.60 18.25 9.37
CA LEU A 25 1.93 18.62 8.89
C LEU A 25 2.95 17.49 9.10
N ILE A 26 2.96 16.87 10.28
CA ILE A 26 3.85 15.73 10.59
C ILE A 26 3.62 14.59 9.59
N PHE A 27 2.36 14.21 9.34
CA PHE A 27 2.05 13.14 8.38
C PHE A 27 2.35 13.51 6.93
N ILE A 28 2.24 14.79 6.54
CA ILE A 28 2.66 15.27 5.21
C ILE A 28 4.17 15.16 5.05
N VAL A 29 4.96 15.58 6.05
CA VAL A 29 6.43 15.45 6.02
C VAL A 29 6.85 13.98 5.98
N GLN A 30 6.20 13.12 6.78
CA GLN A 30 6.40 11.67 6.73
C GLN A 30 6.09 11.11 5.33
N THR A 31 5.01 11.59 4.69
CA THR A 31 4.61 11.17 3.35
C THR A 31 5.66 11.59 2.31
N PHE A 32 6.21 12.80 2.42
CA PHE A 32 7.31 13.25 1.56
C PHE A 32 8.51 12.31 1.67
N TRP A 33 8.90 11.93 2.89
CA TRP A 33 10.00 10.98 3.10
C TRP A 33 9.70 9.60 2.51
N LEU A 34 8.47 9.10 2.69
CA LEU A 34 8.04 7.80 2.14
C LEU A 34 8.15 7.74 0.61
N PHE A 35 7.98 8.88 -0.08
CA PHE A 35 8.02 8.96 -1.54
C PHE A 35 9.28 9.67 -2.05
N ILE A 36 10.33 9.78 -1.24
CA ILE A 36 11.55 10.48 -1.66
C ILE A 36 12.17 9.85 -2.91
N ASP A 37 12.17 8.52 -3.02
CA ASP A 37 12.72 7.81 -4.20
C ASP A 37 11.89 8.07 -5.47
N ASP A 38 10.58 8.27 -5.31
CA ASP A 38 9.67 8.57 -6.41
C ASP A 38 9.81 10.03 -6.90
N LEU A 39 10.38 10.92 -6.08
CA LEU A 39 10.44 12.37 -6.32
C LEU A 39 11.86 12.90 -6.57
N ALA A 40 12.86 12.38 -5.86
CA ALA A 40 14.21 12.90 -5.83
C ALA A 40 14.95 12.61 -7.14
N GLY A 41 15.76 13.58 -7.58
CA GLY A 41 16.64 13.42 -8.73
C GLY A 41 15.94 13.35 -10.07
N LYS A 42 14.63 13.65 -10.17
CA LYS A 42 13.84 13.60 -11.43
C LYS A 42 13.62 14.95 -12.09
N GLY A 43 14.25 16.01 -11.58
CA GLY A 43 14.08 17.38 -12.12
C GLY A 43 12.65 17.91 -11.97
N LEU A 44 11.93 17.46 -10.92
CA LEU A 44 10.56 17.91 -10.66
C LEU A 44 10.55 19.35 -10.19
N ASP A 45 9.63 20.13 -10.74
CA ASP A 45 9.37 21.46 -10.23
C ASP A 45 8.70 21.39 -8.84
N PHE A 46 8.97 22.39 -8.00
CA PHE A 46 8.45 22.45 -6.63
C PHE A 46 6.92 22.42 -6.61
N GLU A 47 6.29 23.06 -7.59
CA GLU A 47 4.83 23.07 -7.77
C GLU A 47 4.28 21.64 -7.92
N THR A 48 4.96 20.78 -8.68
CA THR A 48 4.50 19.40 -8.92
C THR A 48 4.55 18.56 -7.65
N ILE A 49 5.62 18.72 -6.86
CA ILE A 49 5.75 18.05 -5.56
C ILE A 49 4.65 18.53 -4.61
N PHE A 50 4.43 19.85 -4.54
CA PHE A 50 3.40 20.43 -3.69
C PHE A 50 1.99 19.98 -4.09
N LYS A 51 1.68 19.96 -5.39
CA LYS A 51 0.42 19.44 -5.96
C LYS A 51 0.21 17.97 -5.60
N PHE A 52 1.25 17.14 -5.67
CA PHE A 52 1.19 15.75 -5.22
C PHE A 52 0.86 15.62 -3.73
N LEU A 53 1.54 16.37 -2.87
CA LEU A 53 1.29 16.36 -1.42
C LEU A 53 -0.14 16.81 -1.08
N ILE A 54 -0.63 17.87 -1.74
CA ILE A 54 -2.02 18.33 -1.58
C ILE A 54 -3.00 17.24 -1.98
N TYR A 55 -2.82 16.58 -3.12
CA TYR A 55 -3.74 15.51 -3.55
C TYR A 55 -3.66 14.26 -2.70
N TYR A 56 -2.51 13.99 -2.06
CA TYR A 56 -2.38 12.88 -1.12
C TYR A 56 -3.00 13.20 0.24
N SER A 57 -3.03 14.47 0.65
CA SER A 57 -3.49 14.91 1.96
C SER A 57 -4.88 14.40 2.38
N PRO A 58 -5.92 14.32 1.52
CA PRO A 58 -7.24 13.82 1.93
C PRO A 58 -7.20 12.41 2.51
N LYS A 59 -6.29 11.57 2.00
CA LYS A 59 -6.10 10.18 2.44
C LYS A 59 -5.59 10.07 3.88
N LEU A 60 -4.91 11.10 4.38
CA LEU A 60 -4.38 11.14 5.75
C LEU A 60 -5.44 11.52 6.78
N ILE A 61 -6.56 12.13 6.38
CA ILE A 61 -7.58 12.61 7.32
C ILE A 61 -8.17 11.48 8.19
N PRO A 62 -8.50 10.29 7.66
CA PRO A 62 -8.99 9.18 8.47
C PRO A 62 -8.04 8.69 9.57
N ILE A 63 -6.72 8.93 9.45
CA ILE A 63 -5.76 8.58 10.50
C ILE A 63 -5.49 9.77 11.45
N VAL A 64 -5.41 10.98 10.91
CA VAL A 64 -5.06 12.19 11.67
C VAL A 64 -6.23 12.66 12.53
N LEU A 65 -7.45 12.66 11.98
CA LEU A 65 -8.62 13.24 12.67
C LEU A 65 -8.95 12.54 14.00
N PRO A 66 -9.02 11.19 14.09
CA PRO A 66 -9.35 10.54 15.36
C PRO A 66 -8.27 10.75 16.43
N LEU A 67 -6.99 10.84 16.03
CA LEU A 67 -5.88 11.18 16.91
C LEU A 67 -6.02 12.62 17.45
N SER A 68 -6.29 13.58 16.57
CA SER A 68 -6.45 14.99 16.95
C SER A 68 -7.67 15.19 17.84
N VAL A 69 -8.78 14.48 17.59
CA VAL A 69 -9.97 14.50 18.43
C VAL A 69 -9.67 14.02 19.84
N LEU A 70 -8.94 12.90 19.98
CA LEU A 70 -8.55 12.34 21.26
C LEU A 70 -7.65 13.30 22.05
N LEU A 71 -6.62 13.84 21.40
CA LEU A 71 -5.68 14.76 22.04
C LEU A 71 -6.34 16.10 22.40
N ALA A 72 -7.17 16.65 21.52
CA ALA A 72 -7.88 17.89 21.77
C ALA A 72 -8.88 17.75 22.92
N SER A 73 -9.62 16.63 23.00
CA SER A 73 -10.58 16.41 24.09
C SER A 73 -9.86 16.21 25.41
N LEU A 74 -8.80 15.41 25.42
CA LEU A 74 -7.93 15.23 26.57
C LEU A 74 -7.39 16.56 27.10
N MET A 75 -6.76 17.36 26.25
CA MET A 75 -6.20 18.64 26.67
C MET A 75 -7.29 19.59 27.16
N THR A 76 -8.42 19.68 26.46
CA THR A 76 -9.51 20.60 26.86
C THR A 76 -10.02 20.27 28.26
N PHE A 77 -10.36 19.02 28.52
CA PHE A 77 -10.88 18.62 29.84
C PHE A 77 -9.77 18.52 30.90
N GLY A 78 -8.54 18.24 30.50
CA GLY A 78 -7.35 18.27 31.36
C GLY A 78 -7.09 19.67 31.91
N ASP A 79 -7.05 20.69 31.05
CA ASP A 79 -6.81 22.06 31.49
C ASP A 79 -7.97 22.60 32.34
N LEU A 80 -9.22 22.25 32.00
CA LEU A 80 -10.38 22.58 32.85
C LEU A 80 -10.25 21.96 34.24
N ALA A 81 -9.69 20.75 34.33
CA ALA A 81 -9.47 20.06 35.60
C ALA A 81 -8.27 20.62 36.38
N GLU A 82 -7.18 20.99 35.69
CA GLU A 82 -5.96 21.56 36.27
C GLU A 82 -6.19 22.97 36.82
N ASN A 83 -6.93 23.81 36.09
CA ASN A 83 -7.28 25.17 36.51
C ASN A 83 -8.44 25.23 37.51
N TYR A 84 -8.88 24.10 38.06
CA TYR A 84 -10.04 23.98 38.96
C TYR A 84 -11.37 24.53 38.40
N GLU A 85 -11.46 24.86 37.11
CA GLU A 85 -12.71 25.30 36.46
C GLU A 85 -13.77 24.20 36.50
N PHE A 86 -13.35 22.95 36.24
CA PHE A 86 -14.23 21.79 36.31
C PHE A 86 -14.75 21.54 37.74
N ALA A 87 -13.90 21.72 38.75
CA ALA A 87 -14.30 21.59 40.16
C ALA A 87 -15.33 22.66 40.55
N ALA A 88 -15.12 23.92 40.13
CA ALA A 88 -16.07 25.01 40.37
C ALA A 88 -17.43 24.74 39.71
N MET A 89 -17.44 24.29 38.45
CA MET A 89 -18.69 23.90 37.76
C MET A 89 -19.44 22.82 38.53
N LYS A 90 -18.73 21.79 39.01
CA LYS A 90 -19.33 20.67 39.74
C LYS A 90 -19.94 21.10 41.08
N SER A 91 -19.31 22.02 41.80
CA SER A 91 -19.85 22.60 43.05
C SER A 91 -21.17 23.34 42.84
N THR A 92 -21.45 23.82 41.63
CA THR A 92 -22.75 24.44 41.26
C THR A 92 -23.79 23.43 40.74
N GLY A 93 -23.51 22.14 40.83
CA GLY A 93 -24.41 21.05 40.41
C GLY A 93 -24.29 20.67 38.93
N ILE A 94 -23.30 21.17 38.19
CA ILE A 94 -23.10 20.83 36.77
C ILE A 94 -22.28 19.54 36.67
N SER A 95 -22.87 18.49 36.08
CA SER A 95 -22.20 17.21 35.88
C SER A 95 -21.23 17.22 34.69
N LEU A 96 -20.26 16.29 34.68
CA LEU A 96 -19.34 16.10 33.55
C LEU A 96 -20.08 15.83 32.23
N ILE A 97 -21.11 14.97 32.29
CA ILE A 97 -21.93 14.60 31.14
C ILE A 97 -22.62 15.84 30.55
N ARG A 98 -23.05 16.78 31.41
CA ARG A 98 -23.64 18.04 30.94
C ARG A 98 -22.60 18.88 30.17
N CYS A 99 -21.37 18.99 30.64
CA CYS A 99 -20.28 19.67 29.93
C CYS A 99 -19.93 18.98 28.60
N MET A 100 -19.94 17.64 28.56
CA MET A 100 -19.66 16.87 27.35
C MET A 100 -20.80 16.91 26.32
N SER A 101 -22.04 17.14 26.75
CA SER A 101 -23.22 17.07 25.86
C SER A 101 -23.17 18.05 24.67
N GLY A 102 -22.68 19.27 24.90
CA GLY A 102 -22.49 20.25 23.82
C GLY A 102 -21.45 19.82 22.79
N LEU A 103 -20.36 19.23 23.27
CA LEU A 103 -19.31 18.67 22.40
C LEU A 103 -19.75 17.38 21.71
N PHE A 104 -20.62 16.58 22.31
CA PHE A 104 -21.16 15.38 21.66
C PHE A 104 -21.90 15.73 20.36
N LEU A 105 -22.71 16.80 20.37
CA LEU A 105 -23.36 17.30 19.15
C LEU A 105 -22.34 17.76 18.10
N VAL A 106 -21.27 18.46 18.52
CA VAL A 106 -20.16 18.85 17.63
C VAL A 106 -19.50 17.63 17.00
N HIS A 107 -19.32 16.53 17.73
CA HIS A 107 -18.73 15.30 17.19
C HIS A 107 -19.64 14.56 16.22
N ILE A 108 -20.96 14.63 16.40
CA ILE A 108 -21.91 14.15 15.40
C ILE A 108 -21.72 14.95 14.09
N MET A 109 -21.60 16.28 14.17
CA MET A 109 -21.35 17.13 13.00
C MET A 109 -19.99 16.83 12.35
N ILE A 110 -18.92 16.67 13.14
CA ILE A 110 -17.60 16.27 12.65
C ILE A 110 -17.66 14.90 11.98
N GLY A 111 -18.39 13.95 12.55
CA GLY A 111 -18.60 12.62 11.99
C GLY A 111 -19.28 12.66 10.63
N VAL A 112 -20.41 13.38 10.51
CA VAL A 112 -21.11 13.57 9.23
C VAL A 112 -20.22 14.27 8.19
N GLY A 113 -19.49 15.30 8.60
CA GLY A 113 -18.51 15.98 7.75
C GLY A 113 -17.39 15.04 7.28
N SER A 114 -16.90 14.18 8.17
CA SER A 114 -15.87 13.18 7.87
C SER A 114 -16.37 12.12 6.89
N TYR A 115 -17.62 11.68 7.02
CA TYR A 115 -18.25 10.79 6.06
C TYR A 115 -18.36 11.44 4.68
N TYR A 116 -18.85 12.69 4.62
CA TYR A 116 -18.94 13.44 3.37
C TYR A 116 -17.56 13.58 2.70
N PHE A 117 -16.55 13.94 3.50
CA PHE A 117 -15.17 14.06 3.05
C PHE A 117 -14.62 12.72 2.54
N SER A 118 -14.88 11.63 3.26
CA SER A 118 -14.49 10.27 2.90
C SER A 118 -15.17 9.77 1.63
N ASN A 119 -16.38 10.23 1.34
CA ASN A 119 -17.13 9.84 0.15
C ASN A 119 -16.80 10.67 -1.10
N HIS A 120 -16.38 11.92 -0.95
CA HIS A 120 -16.18 12.84 -2.10
C HIS A 120 -14.72 13.28 -2.28
N VAL A 121 -14.09 13.75 -1.20
CA VAL A 121 -12.77 14.38 -1.30
C VAL A 121 -11.65 13.34 -1.31
N ILE A 122 -11.75 12.29 -0.48
CA ILE A 122 -10.77 11.20 -0.49
C ILE A 122 -10.69 10.49 -1.84
N PRO A 123 -11.81 10.07 -2.47
CA PRO A 123 -11.75 9.38 -3.75
C PRO A 123 -11.17 10.26 -4.87
N TYR A 124 -11.50 11.55 -4.88
CA TYR A 124 -10.91 12.53 -5.80
C TYR A 124 -9.40 12.71 -5.59
N GLY A 125 -8.98 12.87 -4.32
CA GLY A 125 -7.57 12.96 -3.97
C GLY A 125 -6.78 11.70 -4.33
N GLU A 126 -7.36 10.51 -4.08
CA GLU A 126 -6.73 9.23 -4.45
C GLU A 126 -6.60 9.09 -5.98
N LEU A 127 -7.62 9.49 -6.75
CA LEU A 127 -7.55 9.47 -8.22
C LEU A 127 -6.37 10.32 -8.73
N LYS A 128 -6.32 11.59 -8.29
CA LYS A 128 -5.30 12.54 -8.75
C LYS A 128 -3.89 12.16 -8.25
N SER A 129 -3.75 11.83 -6.96
CA SER A 129 -2.45 11.48 -6.37
C SER A 129 -1.91 10.15 -6.90
N TYR A 130 -2.76 9.16 -7.16
CA TYR A 130 -2.33 7.88 -7.71
C TYR A 130 -1.84 8.03 -9.15
N ASN A 131 -2.59 8.71 -10.01
CA ASN A 131 -2.19 8.95 -11.40
C ASN A 131 -0.92 9.80 -11.47
N LEU A 132 -0.87 10.89 -10.72
CA LEU A 132 0.32 11.74 -10.66
C LEU A 132 1.54 10.95 -10.17
N ARG A 133 1.42 10.16 -9.10
CA ARG A 133 2.52 9.30 -8.63
C ARG A 133 2.96 8.30 -9.70
N ARG A 134 2.04 7.66 -10.41
CA ARG A 134 2.36 6.70 -11.49
C ARG A 134 3.08 7.39 -12.64
N ASN A 135 2.68 8.60 -13.01
CA ASN A 135 3.34 9.38 -14.05
C ASN A 135 4.72 9.86 -13.60
N LEU A 136 4.86 10.30 -12.34
CA LEU A 136 6.15 10.64 -11.72
C LEU A 136 7.09 9.42 -11.61
N ALA A 137 6.57 8.22 -11.37
CA ALA A 137 7.35 6.99 -11.34
C ALA A 137 7.90 6.60 -12.73
N LYS A 138 7.23 7.02 -13.82
CA LYS A 138 7.71 6.80 -15.19
C LYS A 138 8.83 7.78 -15.58
N LEU A 139 8.88 8.96 -14.95
CA LEU A 139 9.97 9.91 -15.18
C LEU A 139 11.30 9.27 -14.77
N LYS A 140 12.25 9.28 -15.70
CA LYS A 140 13.62 8.85 -15.40
C LYS A 140 14.30 9.94 -14.58
N PRO A 141 15.18 9.58 -13.63
CA PRO A 141 16.02 10.56 -12.95
C PRO A 141 16.75 11.43 -13.98
N ALA A 142 16.78 12.75 -13.74
CA ALA A 142 17.67 13.65 -14.43
C ALA A 142 19.08 13.06 -14.36
N ILE A 143 19.64 12.78 -15.53
CA ILE A 143 20.76 11.86 -15.70
C ILE A 143 22.02 12.45 -15.06
N ALA A 144 22.26 12.10 -13.81
CA ALA A 144 23.59 12.16 -13.22
C ALA A 144 24.29 10.85 -13.60
N ILE A 145 25.06 10.84 -14.70
CA ILE A 145 25.93 9.70 -15.04
C ILE A 145 26.82 9.45 -13.82
N ARG A 146 26.62 8.31 -13.15
CA ARG A 146 27.39 7.89 -11.98
C ARG A 146 28.68 7.19 -12.43
N GLU A 147 29.77 7.47 -11.73
CA GLU A 147 31.09 6.87 -12.00
C GLU A 147 31.11 5.37 -11.65
N GLY A 148 31.87 4.59 -12.41
CA GLY A 148 32.15 3.18 -12.12
C GLY A 148 31.03 2.18 -12.44
N ILE A 149 29.81 2.64 -12.69
CA ILE A 149 28.64 1.79 -13.00
C ILE A 149 28.05 2.09 -14.38
N PHE A 150 27.28 1.14 -14.94
CA PHE A 150 26.51 1.37 -16.15
C PHE A 150 25.22 2.16 -15.81
N ASN A 151 25.02 3.26 -16.50
CA ASN A 151 23.84 4.12 -16.42
C ASN A 151 22.97 3.89 -17.67
N ASP A 152 21.69 3.58 -17.50
CA ASP A 152 20.76 3.29 -18.60
C ASP A 152 20.14 4.60 -19.15
N LEU A 153 20.40 4.88 -20.42
CA LEU A 153 19.89 6.03 -21.20
C LEU A 153 18.78 5.60 -22.17
N GLY A 154 18.05 4.53 -21.86
CA GLY A 154 16.98 3.95 -22.67
C GLY A 154 17.52 3.02 -23.76
N GLN A 155 17.86 3.60 -24.91
CA GLN A 155 18.39 2.83 -26.06
C GLN A 155 19.89 2.54 -25.95
N MET A 156 20.57 3.05 -24.91
CA MET A 156 21.97 2.78 -24.69
C MET A 156 22.31 2.76 -23.20
N ASN A 157 23.36 2.04 -22.83
CA ASN A 157 23.93 2.03 -21.48
C ASN A 157 25.33 2.65 -21.53
N ILE A 158 25.59 3.64 -20.68
CA ILE A 158 26.90 4.31 -20.59
C ILE A 158 27.59 4.00 -19.26
N LYS A 159 28.85 3.60 -19.31
CA LYS A 159 29.75 3.51 -18.16
C LYS A 159 30.90 4.48 -18.34
N VAL A 160 31.20 5.23 -17.29
CA VAL A 160 32.33 6.16 -17.23
C VAL A 160 33.16 5.79 -16.03
N LYS A 161 34.48 5.72 -16.20
CA LYS A 161 35.39 5.39 -15.08
C LYS A 161 35.46 6.54 -14.08
N ARG A 162 35.66 7.77 -14.57
CA ARG A 162 35.81 8.98 -13.75
C ARG A 162 35.28 10.21 -14.49
N LYS A 163 34.70 11.16 -13.75
CA LYS A 163 34.34 12.49 -14.24
C LYS A 163 35.25 13.55 -13.62
N TYR A 164 35.56 14.59 -14.38
CA TYR A 164 36.45 15.67 -13.94
C TYR A 164 36.15 16.99 -14.67
N GLY A 165 36.86 18.06 -14.30
CA GLY A 165 36.67 19.40 -14.87
C GLY A 165 35.52 20.21 -14.25
N PHE A 166 35.30 21.41 -14.79
CA PHE A 166 34.24 22.33 -14.34
C PHE A 166 32.86 21.66 -14.53
N GLU A 167 32.05 21.64 -13.47
CA GLU A 167 30.75 20.94 -13.42
C GLU A 167 30.78 19.44 -13.78
N GLN A 168 31.94 18.76 -13.68
CA GLN A 168 32.09 17.34 -14.00
C GLN A 168 31.70 16.96 -15.45
N ARG A 169 31.91 17.87 -16.41
CA ARG A 169 31.52 17.66 -17.82
C ARG A 169 32.49 16.77 -18.62
N LEU A 170 33.73 16.59 -18.15
CA LEU A 170 34.73 15.74 -18.81
C LEU A 170 34.65 14.32 -18.27
N LEU A 171 34.75 13.35 -19.16
CA LEU A 171 34.59 11.93 -18.89
C LEU A 171 35.87 11.18 -19.28
N GLU A 172 36.32 10.26 -18.43
CA GLU A 172 37.45 9.37 -18.68
C GLU A 172 36.96 7.93 -18.86
N ASP A 173 37.49 7.25 -19.89
CA ASP A 173 37.22 5.85 -20.22
C ASP A 173 35.72 5.55 -20.32
N VAL A 174 35.15 5.96 -21.44
CA VAL A 174 33.72 5.90 -21.72
C VAL A 174 33.41 4.64 -22.53
N ILE A 175 32.51 3.81 -22.00
CA ILE A 175 32.00 2.61 -22.65
C ILE A 175 30.51 2.78 -22.85
N ILE A 176 30.02 2.70 -24.08
CA ILE A 176 28.61 2.80 -24.43
C ILE A 176 28.18 1.51 -25.11
N HIS A 177 27.09 0.93 -24.67
CA HIS A 177 26.42 -0.18 -25.33
C HIS A 177 25.12 0.35 -25.92
N GLU A 178 24.92 0.25 -27.22
CA GLU A 178 23.72 0.72 -27.90
C GLU A 178 22.86 -0.48 -28.34
N LYS A 179 21.57 -0.39 -28.06
CA LYS A 179 20.55 -1.38 -28.39
C LYS A 179 20.07 -1.14 -29.82
N THR A 180 20.19 -2.15 -30.68
CA THR A 180 19.53 -2.15 -31.99
C THR A 180 18.00 -2.24 -31.85
N THR A 181 17.28 -2.06 -32.96
CA THR A 181 15.81 -2.07 -33.01
C THR A 181 15.15 -3.34 -32.44
N ASP A 182 15.89 -4.46 -32.37
CA ASP A 182 15.48 -5.71 -31.73
C ASP A 182 15.81 -5.80 -30.23
N HIS A 183 16.16 -4.66 -29.60
CA HIS A 183 16.55 -4.53 -28.20
C HIS A 183 17.77 -5.36 -27.77
N LYS A 184 18.59 -5.83 -28.73
CA LYS A 184 19.86 -6.50 -28.45
C LYS A 184 21.02 -5.51 -28.48
N ASN A 185 22.00 -5.70 -27.60
CA ASN A 185 23.21 -4.88 -27.55
C ASN A 185 24.21 -5.34 -28.63
N ARG A 186 24.13 -4.78 -29.83
CA ARG A 186 25.05 -5.12 -30.94
C ARG A 186 26.13 -4.09 -31.21
N ILE A 187 25.99 -2.89 -30.64
CA ILE A 187 26.92 -1.78 -30.86
C ILE A 187 27.63 -1.47 -29.54
N VAL A 188 28.96 -1.46 -29.57
CA VAL A 188 29.80 -1.07 -28.43
C VAL A 188 30.73 0.05 -28.86
N ILE A 189 30.70 1.16 -28.14
CA ILE A 189 31.59 2.30 -28.37
C ILE A 189 32.51 2.40 -27.16
N LYS A 190 33.83 2.42 -27.39
CA LYS A 190 34.84 2.67 -26.36
C LYS A 190 35.65 3.90 -26.74
N ALA A 191 35.71 4.89 -25.87
CA ALA A 191 36.45 6.13 -26.08
C ALA A 191 37.31 6.47 -24.86
N LYS A 192 38.53 6.98 -25.08
CA LYS A 192 39.42 7.35 -23.98
C LYS A 192 38.91 8.55 -23.21
N ARG A 193 38.32 9.53 -23.91
CA ARG A 193 37.80 10.77 -23.34
C ARG A 193 36.40 11.07 -23.87
N GLY A 194 35.59 11.73 -23.06
CA GLY A 194 34.29 12.25 -23.44
C GLY A 194 34.02 13.62 -22.83
N GLU A 195 33.09 14.36 -23.42
CA GLU A 195 32.67 15.67 -22.96
C GLU A 195 31.15 15.80 -23.10
N LEU A 196 30.48 16.17 -22.01
CA LEU A 196 29.05 16.47 -21.98
C LEU A 196 28.86 17.95 -22.31
N LYS A 197 28.33 18.23 -23.50
CA LYS A 197 27.89 19.57 -23.92
C LYS A 197 26.38 19.65 -23.77
N SER A 198 25.92 20.47 -22.82
CA SER A 198 24.52 20.86 -22.78
C SER A 198 24.38 22.20 -23.49
N LYS A 199 23.56 22.29 -24.54
CA LYS A 199 23.10 23.60 -25.02
C LYS A 199 22.14 24.13 -23.97
N THR A 200 22.32 25.37 -23.55
CA THR A 200 21.60 26.04 -22.45
C THR A 200 20.08 26.23 -22.69
N THR A 201 19.49 25.66 -23.74
CA THR A 201 18.08 25.90 -24.10
C THR A 201 17.34 24.69 -24.71
N ASP A 202 18.02 23.57 -25.03
CA ASP A 202 17.39 22.43 -25.72
C ASP A 202 17.43 21.12 -24.91
N ALA A 203 16.36 20.33 -25.00
CA ALA A 203 16.19 19.01 -24.38
C ALA A 203 17.09 17.90 -24.97
N THR A 204 18.22 18.26 -25.56
CA THR A 204 19.18 17.34 -26.20
C THR A 204 20.52 17.39 -25.47
N LEU A 205 20.96 16.25 -24.95
CA LEU A 205 22.30 16.10 -24.38
C LEU A 205 23.27 15.74 -25.51
N GLN A 206 24.27 16.59 -25.75
CA GLN A 206 25.32 16.27 -26.72
C GLN A 206 26.52 15.65 -25.98
N LEU A 207 26.81 14.39 -26.31
CA LEU A 207 27.98 13.67 -25.83
C LEU A 207 29.03 13.65 -26.94
N VAL A 208 30.18 14.30 -26.71
CA VAL A 208 31.32 14.30 -27.63
C VAL A 208 32.36 13.33 -27.12
N LEU A 209 32.66 12.29 -27.88
CA LEU A 209 33.67 11.27 -27.57
C LEU A 209 34.93 11.53 -28.38
N TYR A 210 36.10 11.33 -27.78
CA TYR A 210 37.40 11.52 -28.42
C TYR A 210 38.24 10.26 -28.34
N ASP A 211 38.95 9.97 -29.44
CA ASP A 211 39.88 8.86 -29.60
C ASP A 211 39.28 7.52 -29.14
N GLY A 212 38.43 6.95 -30.00
CA GLY A 212 37.65 5.76 -29.68
C GLY A 212 37.45 4.80 -30.84
N ASN A 213 36.79 3.69 -30.54
CA ASN A 213 36.42 2.66 -31.50
C ASN A 213 34.94 2.31 -31.32
N ARG A 214 34.21 2.24 -32.44
CA ARG A 214 32.85 1.69 -32.52
C ARG A 214 32.92 0.29 -33.10
N TYR A 215 32.39 -0.67 -32.36
CA TYR A 215 32.25 -2.06 -32.74
C TYR A 215 30.77 -2.33 -33.01
N GLU A 216 30.45 -2.95 -34.14
CA GLU A 216 29.08 -3.31 -34.51
C GLU A 216 29.03 -4.76 -34.98
N GLU A 217 28.19 -5.56 -34.34
CA GLU A 217 27.93 -6.94 -34.74
C GLU A 217 26.99 -6.96 -35.95
N ILE A 218 27.45 -7.56 -37.05
CA ILE A 218 26.69 -7.66 -38.30
C ILE A 218 25.90 -8.97 -38.29
N ILE A 219 24.61 -8.91 -38.61
CA ILE A 219 23.79 -10.12 -38.73
C ILE A 219 24.06 -10.76 -40.10
N GLY A 220 24.78 -11.89 -40.11
CA GLY A 220 24.93 -12.73 -41.30
C GLY A 220 23.55 -13.20 -41.81
N LYS A 221 23.36 -13.22 -43.14
CA LYS A 221 22.08 -13.62 -43.75
C LYS A 221 21.87 -15.13 -43.63
N ASP A 222 22.95 -15.90 -43.71
CA ASP A 222 22.93 -17.36 -43.67
C ASP A 222 23.54 -17.95 -42.38
N TYR A 223 23.20 -19.21 -42.07
CA TYR A 223 23.70 -19.92 -40.89
C TYR A 223 25.23 -19.98 -40.83
N GLN A 224 25.87 -20.21 -41.98
CA GLN A 224 27.33 -20.24 -42.11
C GLN A 224 27.98 -18.87 -41.86
N GLU A 225 27.32 -17.77 -42.24
CA GLU A 225 27.82 -16.42 -41.96
C GLU A 225 27.64 -16.05 -40.48
N LYS A 226 26.55 -16.49 -39.84
CA LYS A 226 26.33 -16.28 -38.40
C LYS A 226 27.40 -16.95 -37.55
N LEU A 227 27.91 -18.12 -37.98
CA LEU A 227 29.01 -18.82 -37.30
C LEU A 227 30.35 -18.04 -37.34
N ARG A 228 30.52 -17.13 -38.30
CA ARG A 228 31.75 -16.33 -38.45
C ARG A 228 31.78 -15.07 -37.57
N LEU A 229 30.68 -14.75 -36.88
CA LEU A 229 30.53 -13.56 -36.01
C LEU A 229 31.11 -12.28 -36.66
N PRO A 230 30.66 -11.92 -37.87
CA PRO A 230 31.19 -10.75 -38.56
C PRO A 230 30.93 -9.48 -37.75
N HIS A 231 31.96 -8.66 -37.57
CA HIS A 231 31.86 -7.39 -36.86
C HIS A 231 32.54 -6.29 -37.65
N ALA A 232 31.96 -5.09 -37.66
CA ALA A 232 32.59 -3.88 -38.13
C ALA A 232 33.30 -3.20 -36.97
N LYS A 233 34.52 -2.71 -37.21
CA LYS A 233 35.26 -1.85 -36.29
C LYS A 233 35.59 -0.54 -37.00
N VAL A 234 35.16 0.57 -36.41
CA VAL A 234 35.46 1.92 -36.91
C VAL A 234 36.21 2.69 -35.84
N HIS A 235 37.39 3.20 -36.19
CA HIS A 235 38.14 4.12 -35.35
C HIS A 235 37.68 5.56 -35.63
N PHE A 236 37.58 6.38 -34.59
CA PHE A 236 37.22 7.80 -34.72
C PHE A 236 38.09 8.66 -33.81
N GLU A 237 38.50 9.82 -34.32
CA GLU A 237 39.16 10.86 -33.52
C GLU A 237 38.15 11.66 -32.70
N LYS A 238 36.98 11.95 -33.28
CA LYS A 238 35.87 12.67 -32.66
C LYS A 238 34.54 12.08 -33.12
N TYR A 239 33.70 11.70 -32.17
CA TYR A 239 32.36 11.18 -32.41
C TYR A 239 31.33 11.97 -31.60
N VAL A 240 30.36 12.56 -32.27
CA VAL A 240 29.33 13.40 -31.62
C VAL A 240 28.02 12.62 -31.61
N MET A 241 27.49 12.40 -30.41
CA MET A 241 26.21 11.74 -30.20
C MET A 241 25.23 12.74 -29.60
N ASN A 242 24.08 12.92 -30.24
CA ASN A 242 23.00 13.73 -29.71
C ASN A 242 21.95 12.81 -29.11
N ILE A 243 21.79 12.87 -27.79
CA ILE A 243 20.80 12.09 -27.06
C ILE A 243 19.58 12.99 -26.85
N ASP A 244 18.50 12.66 -27.55
CA ASP A 244 17.21 13.33 -27.35
C ASP A 244 16.59 12.86 -26.04
N LEU A 245 16.58 13.74 -25.03
CA LEU A 245 16.00 13.47 -23.72
C LEU A 245 14.50 13.76 -23.67
N SER A 246 13.95 14.47 -24.67
CA SER A 246 12.54 14.84 -24.72
C SER A 246 11.64 13.61 -24.74
N LYS A 247 12.03 12.55 -25.45
CA LYS A 247 11.28 11.28 -25.53
C LYS A 247 11.17 10.53 -24.19
N PHE A 248 12.05 10.82 -23.23
CA PHE A 248 12.01 10.18 -21.90
C PHE A 248 11.17 10.95 -20.88
N ASN A 249 10.99 12.27 -21.08
CA ASN A 249 10.28 13.16 -20.16
C ASN A 249 9.00 13.77 -20.73
N ASN A 250 8.58 13.42 -21.95
CA ASN A 250 7.29 13.82 -22.51
C ASN A 250 6.13 12.99 -21.94
N ILE A 251 6.08 12.90 -20.61
CA ILE A 251 5.00 12.25 -19.87
C ILE A 251 4.08 13.39 -19.41
N ASP A 252 2.83 13.37 -19.88
CA ASP A 252 1.84 14.29 -19.33
C ASP A 252 1.53 13.89 -17.88
N LEU A 253 1.94 14.75 -16.95
CA LEU A 253 1.74 14.53 -15.53
C LEU A 253 0.26 14.63 -15.13
N ASN A 254 -0.58 15.25 -15.96
CA ASN A 254 -2.01 15.41 -15.71
C ASN A 254 -2.85 14.26 -16.30
N GLU A 255 -2.26 13.33 -17.06
CA GLU A 255 -2.98 12.18 -17.62
C GLU A 255 -3.54 11.25 -16.52
N GLU A 256 -4.81 10.88 -16.66
CA GLU A 256 -5.54 10.00 -15.73
C GLU A 256 -5.84 8.62 -16.31
N ASN A 257 -4.78 7.87 -16.61
CA ASN A 257 -4.90 6.54 -17.21
C ASN A 257 -5.48 5.47 -16.25
N TYR A 258 -5.43 5.70 -14.93
CA TYR A 258 -5.86 4.75 -13.91
C TYR A 258 -7.05 5.29 -13.11
N THR A 259 -8.27 4.85 -13.44
CA THR A 259 -9.52 5.37 -12.84
C THR A 259 -10.31 4.34 -12.03
N SER A 260 -9.95 3.06 -12.12
CA SER A 260 -10.79 1.94 -11.64
C SER A 260 -10.41 1.37 -10.28
N THR A 261 -9.47 1.98 -9.56
CA THR A 261 -9.05 1.44 -8.25
C THR A 261 -10.16 1.63 -7.22
N PHE A 262 -10.45 0.61 -6.40
CA PHE A 262 -11.49 0.64 -5.36
C PHE A 262 -11.41 1.86 -4.40
N ARG A 263 -10.20 2.37 -4.14
CA ARG A 263 -9.98 3.55 -3.29
C ARG A 263 -10.47 4.87 -3.91
N MET A 264 -10.65 4.90 -5.23
CA MET A 264 -11.10 6.06 -6.01
C MET A 264 -12.62 6.11 -6.18
N GLN A 265 -13.33 5.08 -5.72
CA GLN A 265 -14.77 4.96 -5.91
C GLN A 265 -15.55 5.65 -4.80
N LYS A 266 -16.75 6.15 -5.09
CA LYS A 266 -17.72 6.61 -4.08
C LYS A 266 -18.47 5.43 -3.45
N VAL A 267 -19.22 5.64 -2.37
CA VAL A 267 -20.00 4.59 -1.68
C VAL A 267 -20.97 3.88 -2.63
N ASN A 268 -21.71 4.64 -3.44
CA ASN A 268 -22.64 4.09 -4.43
C ASN A 268 -21.89 3.27 -5.52
N GLN A 269 -20.75 3.78 -6.01
CA GLN A 269 -19.92 3.08 -6.98
C GLN A 269 -19.30 1.80 -6.40
N LEU A 270 -18.89 1.82 -5.13
CA LEU A 270 -18.39 0.66 -4.40
C LEU A 270 -19.47 -0.41 -4.28
N GLN A 271 -20.71 -0.04 -3.94
CA GLN A 271 -21.82 -0.98 -3.84
C GLN A 271 -22.08 -1.71 -5.17
N VAL A 272 -22.15 -0.97 -6.28
CA VAL A 272 -22.31 -1.55 -7.62
C VAL A 272 -21.11 -2.43 -8.00
N SER A 273 -19.90 -1.98 -7.69
CA SER A 273 -18.67 -2.74 -7.99
C SER A 273 -18.59 -4.02 -7.18
N ILE A 274 -18.97 -4.00 -5.90
CA ILE A 274 -19.02 -5.19 -5.04
C ILE A 274 -20.03 -6.19 -5.59
N ASP A 275 -21.25 -5.77 -5.90
CA ASP A 275 -22.28 -6.66 -6.45
C ASP A 275 -21.83 -7.33 -7.76
N SER A 276 -21.30 -6.53 -8.68
CA SER A 276 -20.80 -7.05 -9.96
C SER A 276 -19.63 -8.02 -9.76
N LEU A 277 -18.64 -7.67 -8.92
CA LEU A 277 -17.50 -8.55 -8.63
C LEU A 277 -17.93 -9.86 -7.95
N GLU A 278 -18.90 -9.82 -7.05
CA GLU A 278 -19.41 -11.02 -6.37
C GLU A 278 -20.19 -11.94 -7.32
N ARG A 279 -21.01 -11.35 -8.20
CA ARG A 279 -21.72 -12.09 -9.24
C ARG A 279 -20.74 -12.74 -10.20
N ASP A 280 -19.76 -11.99 -10.70
CA ASP A 280 -18.75 -12.49 -11.62
C ASP A 280 -17.89 -13.57 -10.95
N PHE A 281 -17.54 -13.41 -9.68
CA PHE A 281 -16.80 -14.43 -8.94
C PHE A 281 -17.61 -15.71 -8.71
N ARG A 282 -18.91 -15.59 -8.43
CA ARG A 282 -19.82 -16.74 -8.32
C ARG A 282 -19.90 -17.49 -9.65
N GLU A 283 -20.04 -16.77 -10.75
CA GLU A 283 -20.10 -17.36 -12.08
C GLU A 283 -18.78 -18.04 -12.46
N GLN A 284 -17.64 -17.39 -12.21
CA GLN A 284 -16.33 -18.00 -12.47
C GLN A 284 -16.11 -19.29 -11.67
N LYS A 285 -16.58 -19.36 -10.41
CA LYS A 285 -16.55 -20.58 -9.61
C LYS A 285 -17.43 -21.68 -10.21
N ARG A 286 -18.65 -21.33 -10.64
CA ARG A 286 -19.58 -22.26 -11.29
C ARG A 286 -19.01 -22.82 -12.59
N VAL A 287 -18.59 -21.95 -13.51
CA VAL A 287 -17.99 -22.32 -14.79
C VAL A 287 -16.73 -23.17 -14.60
N PHE A 288 -15.87 -22.81 -13.63
CA PHE A 288 -14.70 -23.63 -13.31
C PHE A 288 -15.10 -25.01 -12.80
N SER A 289 -16.04 -25.08 -11.85
CA SER A 289 -16.53 -26.35 -11.30
C SER A 289 -17.11 -27.25 -12.40
N ASP A 290 -17.96 -26.72 -13.27
CA ASP A 290 -18.58 -27.47 -14.37
C ASP A 290 -17.53 -27.98 -15.36
N ASN A 291 -16.58 -27.13 -15.77
CA ASN A 291 -15.52 -27.51 -16.71
C ASN A 291 -14.52 -28.49 -16.10
N PHE A 292 -14.17 -28.29 -14.83
CA PHE A 292 -13.29 -29.19 -14.10
C PHE A 292 -13.92 -30.58 -13.94
N ASN A 293 -15.20 -30.62 -13.60
CA ASN A 293 -15.95 -31.87 -13.48
C ASN A 293 -16.04 -32.63 -14.80
N LYS A 294 -16.39 -31.94 -15.90
CA LYS A 294 -16.43 -32.54 -17.25
C LYS A 294 -15.07 -33.08 -17.72
N LYS A 295 -13.96 -32.43 -17.32
CA LYS A 295 -12.62 -32.80 -17.77
C LYS A 295 -11.99 -33.94 -16.97
N HIS A 296 -12.32 -34.08 -15.69
CA HIS A 296 -11.58 -34.95 -14.78
C HIS A 296 -12.42 -36.01 -14.03
N TYR A 297 -13.75 -35.92 -14.05
CA TYR A 297 -14.61 -36.92 -13.41
C TYR A 297 -15.21 -37.92 -14.41
N THR A 298 -15.90 -38.91 -13.85
CA THR A 298 -16.63 -40.09 -14.37
C THR A 298 -17.22 -39.99 -15.78
N SER A 299 -17.46 -38.79 -16.33
CA SER A 299 -17.85 -38.59 -17.73
C SER A 299 -16.84 -39.10 -18.78
N GLN A 300 -15.56 -39.28 -18.42
CA GLN A 300 -14.58 -39.96 -19.28
C GLN A 300 -14.55 -41.48 -19.10
N ILE A 301 -15.11 -41.99 -18.00
CA ILE A 301 -15.32 -43.43 -17.85
C ILE A 301 -16.53 -43.75 -18.72
N LYS A 302 -16.27 -44.05 -20.01
CA LYS A 302 -17.30 -44.61 -20.88
C LYS A 302 -17.88 -45.80 -20.14
N THR A 303 -19.19 -45.80 -19.89
CA THR A 303 -19.88 -47.02 -19.48
C THR A 303 -19.54 -48.04 -20.54
N VAL A 304 -18.72 -49.04 -20.19
CA VAL A 304 -18.56 -50.20 -21.04
C VAL A 304 -19.96 -50.76 -21.14
N LYS A 305 -20.61 -50.66 -22.31
CA LYS A 305 -21.80 -51.47 -22.58
C LYS A 305 -21.31 -52.90 -22.36
N ILE A 306 -21.76 -53.53 -21.28
CA ILE A 306 -21.52 -54.94 -21.07
C ILE A 306 -22.23 -55.60 -22.24
N GLN A 307 -21.50 -55.90 -23.32
CA GLN A 307 -21.96 -56.90 -24.25
C GLN A 307 -22.14 -58.15 -23.41
N GLU A 308 -23.33 -58.75 -23.46
CA GLU A 308 -23.55 -60.09 -22.91
C GLU A 308 -22.48 -60.98 -23.53
N TYR A 309 -21.44 -61.26 -22.75
CA TYR A 309 -20.39 -62.16 -23.13
C TYR A 309 -20.91 -63.53 -22.73
N GLU A 310 -21.18 -64.39 -23.71
CA GLU A 310 -21.38 -65.80 -23.40
C GLU A 310 -20.09 -66.33 -22.77
N PRO A 311 -20.13 -66.83 -21.53
CA PRO A 311 -18.93 -67.28 -20.86
C PRO A 311 -18.47 -68.57 -21.55
N ASP A 312 -17.51 -68.46 -22.46
CA ASP A 312 -16.75 -69.62 -22.88
C ASP A 312 -16.08 -70.20 -21.62
N SER A 313 -16.40 -71.45 -21.31
CA SER A 313 -16.16 -72.11 -20.01
C SER A 313 -14.68 -72.36 -19.70
N LEU A 314 -13.76 -71.76 -20.46
CA LEU A 314 -12.32 -72.01 -20.39
C LEU A 314 -11.48 -70.83 -19.87
N ILE A 315 -12.07 -69.69 -19.52
CA ILE A 315 -11.28 -68.55 -19.01
C ILE A 315 -11.85 -68.04 -17.67
N THR A 316 -11.43 -68.69 -16.58
CA THR A 316 -11.44 -68.13 -15.21
C THR A 316 -10.30 -67.11 -15.01
N ALA A 317 -10.03 -66.26 -16.01
CA ALA A 317 -9.04 -65.20 -15.85
C ALA A 317 -9.66 -64.07 -15.04
N ASN A 318 -9.28 -63.99 -13.76
CA ASN A 318 -9.43 -62.76 -12.99
C ASN A 318 -8.86 -61.60 -13.82
N LEU A 319 -9.61 -60.53 -14.04
CA LEU A 319 -9.14 -59.36 -14.82
C LEU A 319 -7.81 -58.81 -14.25
N LEU A 320 -7.58 -58.99 -12.95
CA LEU A 320 -6.29 -58.75 -12.30
C LEU A 320 -5.15 -59.59 -12.88
N ASN A 321 -5.36 -60.87 -13.22
CA ASN A 321 -4.34 -61.74 -13.82
C ASN A 321 -3.90 -61.27 -15.22
N ILE A 322 -4.77 -60.57 -15.96
CA ILE A 322 -4.42 -59.97 -17.27
C ILE A 322 -3.46 -58.78 -17.07
N VAL A 323 -3.68 -57.99 -16.02
CA VAL A 323 -2.76 -56.93 -15.56
C VAL A 323 -1.51 -57.53 -14.90
N GLU A 324 -1.63 -58.74 -14.35
CA GLU A 324 -0.56 -59.41 -13.63
C GLU A 324 0.50 -60.02 -14.55
N ASN A 325 0.08 -60.62 -15.67
CA ASN A 325 0.92 -61.52 -16.45
C ASN A 325 1.52 -60.90 -17.73
N LYS A 326 0.94 -59.83 -18.31
CA LYS A 326 1.49 -59.20 -19.52
C LYS A 326 2.23 -57.89 -19.24
N THR A 327 3.55 -58.02 -19.08
CA THR A 327 4.59 -56.97 -19.14
C THR A 327 4.63 -55.94 -18.01
N LYS A 328 5.56 -56.13 -17.05
CA LYS A 328 5.88 -55.19 -15.95
C LYS A 328 6.00 -53.72 -16.39
N TRP A 329 6.50 -53.45 -17.60
CA TRP A 329 6.64 -52.11 -18.16
C TRP A 329 5.29 -51.41 -18.43
N ARG A 330 4.27 -52.13 -18.90
CA ARG A 330 2.92 -51.57 -19.15
C ARG A 330 2.22 -51.16 -17.87
N ARG A 331 2.38 -51.96 -16.80
CA ARG A 331 1.87 -51.62 -15.46
C ARG A 331 2.54 -50.34 -14.94
N ARG A 332 3.88 -50.28 -15.02
CA ARG A 332 4.63 -49.10 -14.58
C ARG A 332 4.27 -47.86 -15.39
N GLN A 333 4.08 -47.98 -16.70
CA GLN A 333 3.64 -46.89 -17.56
C GLN A 333 2.23 -46.40 -17.20
N SER A 334 1.28 -47.31 -16.98
CA SER A 334 -0.10 -46.95 -16.61
C SER A 334 -0.15 -46.24 -15.26
N ILE A 335 0.61 -46.72 -14.27
CA ILE A 335 0.77 -46.06 -12.96
C ILE A 335 1.42 -44.68 -13.14
N ASN A 336 2.48 -44.57 -13.93
CA ASN A 336 3.16 -43.29 -14.17
C ASN A 336 2.24 -42.28 -14.86
N ASN A 337 1.40 -42.72 -15.81
CA ASN A 337 0.41 -41.87 -16.46
C ASN A 337 -0.63 -41.39 -15.44
N ALA A 338 -1.20 -42.30 -14.64
CA ALA A 338 -2.14 -41.94 -13.58
C ALA A 338 -1.55 -40.95 -12.56
N ILE A 339 -0.31 -41.18 -12.12
CA ILE A 339 0.41 -40.24 -11.24
C ILE A 339 0.58 -38.88 -11.90
N THR A 340 0.93 -38.85 -13.19
CA THR A 340 1.12 -37.61 -13.95
C THR A 340 -0.20 -36.85 -14.11
N ASP A 341 -1.30 -37.55 -14.38
CA ASP A 341 -2.63 -36.97 -14.48
C ASP A 341 -3.09 -36.39 -13.14
N VAL A 342 -2.94 -37.13 -12.04
CA VAL A 342 -3.26 -36.64 -10.69
C VAL A 342 -2.41 -35.42 -10.34
N LYS A 343 -1.11 -35.43 -10.63
CA LYS A 343 -0.23 -34.27 -10.42
C LYS A 343 -0.66 -33.06 -11.26
N SER A 344 -1.13 -33.28 -12.48
CA SER A 344 -1.63 -32.22 -13.36
C SER A 344 -2.93 -31.62 -12.81
N ILE A 345 -3.84 -32.46 -12.32
CA ILE A 345 -5.09 -32.06 -11.67
C ILE A 345 -4.81 -31.22 -10.42
N LEU A 346 -3.94 -31.70 -9.53
CA LEU A 346 -3.55 -30.98 -8.31
C LEU A 346 -2.96 -29.61 -8.63
N ARG A 347 -2.10 -29.54 -9.65
CA ARG A 347 -1.49 -28.27 -10.10
C ARG A 347 -2.55 -27.31 -10.66
N SER A 348 -3.51 -27.81 -11.42
CA SER A 348 -4.62 -27.02 -11.95
C SER A 348 -5.50 -26.45 -10.82
N LEU A 349 -5.84 -27.28 -9.83
CA LEU A 349 -6.60 -26.87 -8.65
C LEU A 349 -5.85 -25.81 -7.83
N GLU A 350 -4.55 -26.02 -7.58
CA GLU A 350 -3.72 -25.08 -6.82
C GLU A 350 -3.61 -23.72 -7.55
N ASN A 351 -3.39 -23.73 -8.87
CA ASN A 351 -3.38 -22.51 -9.67
C ASN A 351 -4.72 -21.77 -9.63
N LYS A 352 -5.85 -22.50 -9.71
CA LYS A 352 -7.17 -21.89 -9.65
C LYS A 352 -7.50 -21.37 -8.25
N LYS A 353 -7.12 -22.10 -7.20
CA LYS A 353 -7.25 -21.65 -5.81
C LYS A 353 -6.54 -20.32 -5.58
N ARG A 354 -5.29 -20.17 -6.06
CA ARG A 354 -4.54 -18.90 -6.01
C ARG A 354 -5.24 -17.78 -6.76
N THR A 355 -5.77 -18.07 -7.95
CA THR A 355 -6.52 -17.09 -8.75
C THR A 355 -7.78 -16.64 -8.01
N PHE A 356 -8.58 -17.58 -7.48
CA PHE A 356 -9.79 -17.26 -6.73
C PHE A 356 -9.51 -16.53 -5.43
N PHE A 357 -8.39 -16.81 -4.76
CA PHE A 357 -7.95 -16.06 -3.61
C PHE A 357 -7.70 -14.58 -3.95
N ILE A 358 -7.05 -14.28 -5.09
CA ILE A 358 -6.83 -12.90 -5.55
C ILE A 358 -8.16 -12.19 -5.83
N TYR A 359 -9.11 -12.86 -6.49
CA TYR A 359 -10.46 -12.32 -6.72
C TYR A 359 -11.20 -12.04 -5.41
N GLN A 360 -11.17 -12.98 -4.46
CA GLN A 360 -11.79 -12.80 -3.15
C GLN A 360 -11.15 -11.65 -2.37
N LYS A 361 -9.82 -11.55 -2.39
CA LYS A 361 -9.08 -10.44 -1.79
C LYS A 361 -9.52 -9.09 -2.37
N LEU A 362 -9.71 -9.01 -3.69
CA LEU A 362 -10.21 -7.80 -4.34
C LEU A 362 -11.62 -7.42 -3.85
N ILE A 363 -12.55 -8.38 -3.76
CA ILE A 363 -13.90 -8.15 -3.21
C ILE A 363 -13.80 -7.66 -1.75
N ASN A 364 -12.96 -8.30 -0.94
CA ASN A 364 -12.78 -7.94 0.46
C ASN A 364 -12.24 -6.50 0.61
N LEU A 365 -11.29 -6.08 -0.22
CA LEU A 365 -10.78 -4.71 -0.23
C LEU A 365 -11.87 -3.67 -0.53
N HIS A 366 -12.78 -3.94 -1.47
CA HIS A 366 -13.91 -3.05 -1.75
C HIS A 366 -14.86 -2.96 -0.55
N LYS A 367 -15.19 -4.10 0.07
CA LYS A 367 -16.05 -4.16 1.25
C LYS A 367 -15.45 -3.43 2.45
N ILE A 368 -14.16 -3.65 2.75
CA ILE A 368 -13.44 -2.94 3.82
C ILE A 368 -13.51 -1.42 3.57
N THR A 369 -13.22 -0.99 2.34
CA THR A 369 -13.25 0.43 1.97
C THR A 369 -14.64 1.04 2.11
N LEU A 370 -15.69 0.27 1.83
CA LEU A 370 -17.08 0.69 2.03
C LEU A 370 -17.38 0.88 3.52
N PHE A 371 -17.08 -0.12 4.35
CA PHE A 371 -17.41 -0.08 5.79
C PHE A 371 -16.57 0.95 6.55
N ASP A 372 -15.30 1.15 6.19
CA ASP A 372 -14.42 2.14 6.80
C ASP A 372 -14.95 3.58 6.72
N ARG A 373 -15.73 3.89 5.67
CA ARG A 373 -16.36 5.22 5.53
C ARG A 373 -17.39 5.49 6.61
N PHE A 374 -18.05 4.46 7.11
CA PHE A 374 -19.05 4.57 8.16
C PHE A 374 -18.42 4.51 9.55
N THR A 375 -17.39 3.67 9.74
CA THR A 375 -16.77 3.47 11.06
C THR A 375 -16.04 4.71 11.58
N ILE A 376 -15.54 5.58 10.70
CA ILE A 376 -14.86 6.83 11.09
C ILE A 376 -15.74 7.76 11.94
N ILE A 377 -17.07 7.78 11.70
CA ILE A 377 -18.04 8.58 12.46
C ILE A 377 -17.99 8.16 13.93
N PHE A 378 -18.12 6.85 14.17
CA PHE A 378 -18.16 6.26 15.50
C PHE A 378 -16.81 6.35 16.20
N ALA A 379 -15.71 6.17 15.45
CA ALA A 379 -14.36 6.29 15.99
C ALA A 379 -14.10 7.66 16.60
N CYS A 380 -14.48 8.74 15.91
CA CYS A 380 -14.33 10.11 16.42
C CYS A 380 -15.13 10.32 17.71
N ILE A 381 -16.36 9.80 17.77
CA ILE A 381 -17.22 9.92 18.96
C ILE A 381 -16.62 9.16 20.16
N PHE A 382 -16.23 7.91 19.98
CA PHE A 382 -15.70 7.11 21.10
C PHE A 382 -14.34 7.60 21.59
N LEU A 383 -13.45 8.03 20.68
CA LEU A 383 -12.16 8.60 21.06
C LEU A 383 -12.32 9.96 21.73
N PHE A 384 -13.30 10.78 21.32
CA PHE A 384 -13.68 11.98 22.05
C PHE A 384 -14.06 11.66 23.49
N LEU A 385 -14.97 10.70 23.70
CA LEU A 385 -15.44 10.30 25.03
C LEU A 385 -14.28 9.84 25.92
N ILE A 386 -13.36 9.05 25.37
CA ILE A 386 -12.18 8.58 26.09
C ILE A 386 -11.28 9.74 26.49
N GLY A 387 -10.92 10.61 25.55
CA GLY A 387 -10.03 11.73 25.84
C GLY A 387 -10.65 12.70 26.83
N ALA A 388 -11.93 13.05 26.68
CA ALA A 388 -12.65 13.91 27.63
C ALA A 388 -12.69 13.31 29.04
N SER A 389 -12.94 12.00 29.15
CA SER A 389 -12.99 11.30 30.43
C SER A 389 -11.62 11.23 31.10
N LEU A 390 -10.58 10.90 30.34
CA LEU A 390 -9.20 10.86 30.85
C LEU A 390 -8.71 12.24 31.28
N GLY A 391 -9.03 13.28 30.48
CA GLY A 391 -8.68 14.66 30.81
C GLY A 391 -9.35 15.11 32.12
N ALA A 392 -10.62 14.81 32.30
CA ALA A 392 -11.34 15.16 33.53
C ALA A 392 -10.82 14.43 34.79
N ILE A 393 -10.31 13.19 34.64
CA ILE A 393 -9.81 12.38 35.75
C ILE A 393 -8.37 12.78 36.15
N ILE A 394 -7.48 13.03 35.18
CA ILE A 394 -6.05 13.20 35.45
C ILE A 394 -5.76 14.67 35.82
N LYS A 395 -5.93 14.99 37.11
CA LYS A 395 -5.81 16.35 37.67
C LYS A 395 -4.37 16.81 37.98
N LYS A 396 -3.41 15.88 38.06
CA LYS A 396 -2.01 16.15 38.47
C LYS A 396 -1.05 15.22 37.71
N GLY A 397 -0.05 15.79 37.02
CA GLY A 397 0.96 15.00 36.30
C GLY A 397 1.74 15.70 35.18
N GLY A 398 1.50 17.00 34.93
CA GLY A 398 2.06 17.73 33.79
C GLY A 398 1.46 17.25 32.46
N LEU A 399 1.48 18.12 31.43
CA LEU A 399 0.84 17.86 30.14
C LEU A 399 1.33 16.57 29.43
N GLY A 400 2.51 16.04 29.81
CA GLY A 400 3.14 14.91 29.13
C GLY A 400 2.50 13.53 29.41
N LEU A 401 2.18 13.20 30.66
CA LEU A 401 1.69 11.85 31.01
C LEU A 401 0.33 11.52 30.36
N PRO A 402 -0.69 12.40 30.40
CA PRO A 402 -1.97 12.16 29.73
C PRO A 402 -1.80 12.02 28.20
N MET A 403 -0.89 12.79 27.61
CA MET A 403 -0.61 12.76 26.18
C MET A 403 -0.04 11.40 25.75
N VAL A 404 0.93 10.85 26.49
CA VAL A 404 1.49 9.52 26.22
C VAL A 404 0.41 8.43 26.32
N LEU A 405 -0.44 8.48 27.35
CA LEU A 405 -1.55 7.52 27.49
C LEU A 405 -2.53 7.61 26.31
N SER A 406 -2.84 8.81 25.86
CA SER A 406 -3.72 9.03 24.70
C SER A 406 -3.10 8.47 23.42
N VAL A 407 -1.80 8.69 23.21
CA VAL A 407 -1.09 8.09 22.08
C VAL A 407 -1.13 6.55 22.17
N LEU A 408 -0.92 5.95 23.33
CA LEU A 408 -1.01 4.48 23.50
C LEU A 408 -2.41 3.94 23.18
N ILE A 409 -3.46 4.62 23.62
CA ILE A 409 -4.85 4.24 23.33
C ILE A 409 -5.13 4.36 21.83
N PHE A 410 -4.70 5.45 21.20
CA PHE A 410 -4.84 5.63 19.76
C PHE A 410 -4.04 4.59 18.96
N LEU A 411 -2.82 4.26 19.37
CA LEU A 411 -2.03 3.22 18.71
C LEU A 411 -2.71 1.85 18.85
N SER A 412 -3.24 1.53 20.03
CA SER A 412 -3.99 0.29 20.24
C SER A 412 -5.22 0.21 19.34
N TYR A 413 -6.02 1.28 19.28
CA TYR A 413 -7.12 1.43 18.32
C TYR A 413 -6.67 1.15 16.88
N HIS A 414 -5.62 1.84 16.46
CA HIS A 414 -5.14 1.86 15.09
C HIS A 414 -4.60 0.51 14.65
N TYR A 415 -3.73 -0.10 15.47
CA TYR A 415 -3.11 -1.38 15.15
C TYR A 415 -4.12 -2.53 15.17
N ILE A 416 -5.06 -2.57 16.12
CA ILE A 416 -6.15 -3.55 16.12
C ILE A 416 -6.95 -3.45 14.81
N GLY A 417 -7.23 -2.23 14.35
CA GLY A 417 -7.89 -2.00 13.06
C GLY A 417 -7.06 -2.49 11.86
N ILE A 418 -5.75 -2.22 11.83
CA ILE A 418 -4.86 -2.73 10.77
C ILE A 418 -4.85 -4.25 10.75
N PHE A 419 -4.67 -4.91 11.90
CA PHE A 419 -4.64 -6.36 11.98
C PHE A 419 -5.96 -6.98 11.55
N GLY A 420 -7.10 -6.41 11.95
CA GLY A 420 -8.42 -6.83 11.48
C GLY A 420 -8.54 -6.74 9.96
N LYS A 421 -8.14 -5.62 9.36
CA LYS A 421 -8.18 -5.42 7.90
C LYS A 421 -7.26 -6.38 7.16
N ASN A 422 -6.04 -6.58 7.63
CA ASN A 422 -5.10 -7.55 7.04
C ASN A 422 -5.68 -8.98 7.10
N ALA A 423 -6.31 -9.38 8.21
CA ALA A 423 -6.97 -10.68 8.33
C ALA A 423 -8.17 -10.83 7.38
N ALA A 424 -8.90 -9.74 7.09
CA ALA A 424 -9.95 -9.75 6.08
C ALA A 424 -9.45 -9.73 4.64
N GLU A 425 -8.30 -9.12 4.36
CA GLU A 425 -7.64 -9.25 3.05
C GLU A 425 -7.33 -10.71 2.71
N ASP A 426 -6.89 -11.48 3.71
CA ASP A 426 -6.61 -12.92 3.59
C ASP A 426 -7.87 -13.80 3.69
N ASN A 427 -9.06 -13.18 3.76
CA ASN A 427 -10.35 -13.85 3.90
C ASN A 427 -10.47 -14.74 5.16
N SER A 428 -9.64 -14.49 6.17
CA SER A 428 -9.70 -15.16 7.49
C SER A 428 -10.81 -14.60 8.36
N VAL A 429 -11.07 -13.30 8.23
CA VAL A 429 -12.13 -12.57 8.96
C VAL A 429 -13.06 -11.91 7.95
N THR A 430 -14.34 -11.77 8.30
CA THR A 430 -15.29 -11.09 7.42
C THR A 430 -14.94 -9.59 7.30
N PRO A 431 -15.03 -8.99 6.10
CA PRO A 431 -14.73 -7.56 5.90
C PRO A 431 -15.50 -6.61 6.83
N TYR A 432 -16.75 -6.96 7.14
CA TYR A 432 -17.57 -6.22 8.09
C TYR A 432 -16.96 -6.23 9.49
N LEU A 433 -16.65 -7.40 10.05
CA LEU A 433 -16.08 -7.48 11.39
C LEU A 433 -14.73 -6.77 11.44
N ALA A 434 -13.88 -6.95 10.43
CA ALA A 434 -12.57 -6.34 10.34
C ALA A 434 -12.58 -4.80 10.37
N SER A 435 -13.52 -4.15 9.67
CA SER A 435 -13.64 -2.69 9.70
C SER A 435 -14.18 -2.17 11.04
N TRP A 436 -15.03 -2.94 11.72
CA TRP A 436 -15.70 -2.51 12.96
C TRP A 436 -14.97 -2.95 14.24
N ILE A 437 -14.04 -3.90 14.18
CA ILE A 437 -13.44 -4.55 15.35
C ILE A 437 -12.82 -3.54 16.32
N SER A 438 -12.07 -2.56 15.81
CA SER A 438 -11.41 -1.55 16.65
C SER A 438 -12.42 -0.63 17.33
N THR A 439 -13.48 -0.22 16.63
CA THR A 439 -14.58 0.59 17.16
C THR A 439 -15.40 -0.19 18.20
N ILE A 440 -15.69 -1.47 17.94
CA ILE A 440 -16.43 -2.35 18.85
C ILE A 440 -15.67 -2.58 20.16
N ILE A 441 -14.35 -2.77 20.09
CA ILE A 441 -13.50 -2.94 21.28
C ILE A 441 -13.43 -1.66 22.11
N ILE A 442 -13.38 -0.51 21.46
CA ILE A 442 -13.23 0.78 22.13
C ILE A 442 -14.53 1.33 22.69
N ALA A 443 -15.67 1.03 22.08
CA ALA A 443 -16.98 1.48 22.56
C ALA A 443 -17.24 1.17 24.05
N PRO A 444 -17.14 -0.08 24.55
CA PRO A 444 -17.38 -0.37 25.96
C PRO A 444 -16.35 0.30 26.87
N PHE A 445 -15.10 0.41 26.43
CA PHE A 445 -14.05 1.13 27.18
C PHE A 445 -14.36 2.63 27.29
N ALA A 446 -14.85 3.25 26.21
CA ALA A 446 -15.28 4.65 26.20
C ALA A 446 -16.43 4.90 27.17
N PHE A 447 -17.47 4.05 27.14
CA PHE A 447 -18.60 4.16 28.07
C PHE A 447 -18.19 3.92 29.53
N TYR A 448 -17.33 2.92 29.78
CA TYR A 448 -16.80 2.62 31.12
C TYR A 448 -16.03 3.82 31.69
N LEU A 449 -15.10 4.40 30.93
CA LEU A 449 -14.34 5.57 31.37
C LEU A 449 -15.23 6.80 31.57
N THR A 450 -16.19 7.04 30.67
CA THR A 450 -17.15 8.15 30.81
C THR A 450 -17.97 8.01 32.08
N ARG A 451 -18.42 6.79 32.39
CA ARG A 451 -19.15 6.49 33.62
C ARG A 451 -18.30 6.78 34.85
N ARG A 452 -17.06 6.28 34.91
CA ARG A 452 -16.14 6.52 36.04
C ARG A 452 -15.83 8.00 36.24
N ALA A 453 -15.53 8.70 35.16
CA ALA A 453 -15.28 10.14 35.20
C ALA A 453 -16.49 10.92 35.74
N SER A 454 -17.71 10.45 35.48
CA SER A 454 -18.92 11.05 36.05
C SER A 454 -19.08 10.82 37.55
N TYR A 455 -18.64 9.68 38.08
CA TYR A 455 -18.75 9.32 39.50
C TYR A 455 -17.58 9.82 40.36
N ASP A 456 -16.62 10.58 39.81
CA ASP A 456 -15.36 10.99 40.47
C ASP A 456 -14.54 9.81 41.01
N GLU A 457 -14.77 8.61 40.50
CA GLU A 457 -13.89 7.49 40.78
C GLU A 457 -12.54 7.82 40.14
N GLY A 458 -11.49 7.95 40.97
CA GLY A 458 -10.13 8.26 40.51
C GLY A 458 -9.66 7.31 39.40
N PHE A 459 -8.56 7.64 38.72
CA PHE A 459 -8.04 6.78 37.65
C PHE A 459 -7.83 5.34 38.13
N VAL A 460 -8.04 4.35 37.25
CA VAL A 460 -7.76 2.93 37.57
C VAL A 460 -6.39 2.86 38.22
N ASN A 461 -6.26 2.16 39.35
CA ASN A 461 -4.98 2.00 40.02
C ASN A 461 -4.07 1.14 39.13
N LEU A 462 -3.38 1.77 38.17
CA LEU A 462 -2.48 1.13 37.21
C LEU A 462 -1.13 0.77 37.83
N ASP A 463 -1.01 0.84 39.16
CA ASP A 463 0.15 0.40 39.91
C ASP A 463 0.58 -1.01 39.49
N PHE A 464 -0.36 -1.91 39.15
CA PHE A 464 -0.03 -3.24 38.60
C PHE A 464 0.77 -3.19 37.27
N LEU A 465 0.55 -2.21 36.39
CA LEU A 465 1.32 -2.04 35.14
C LEU A 465 2.63 -1.30 35.37
N PHE A 466 2.67 -0.34 36.30
CA PHE A 466 3.83 0.51 36.53
C PHE A 466 4.84 -0.09 37.53
N ILE A 467 4.42 -0.91 38.49
CA ILE A 467 5.30 -1.61 39.44
C ILE A 467 6.32 -2.51 38.72
N PRO A 468 5.95 -3.40 37.78
CA PRO A 468 6.93 -4.24 37.07
C PRO A 468 7.87 -3.42 36.19
N LEU A 469 7.38 -2.35 35.54
CA LEU A 469 8.20 -1.43 34.74
C LEU A 469 9.20 -0.65 35.60
N LYS A 470 8.77 -0.15 36.76
CA LYS A 470 9.64 0.53 37.73
C LYS A 470 10.68 -0.43 38.29
N HIS A 471 10.32 -1.68 38.55
CA HIS A 471 11.27 -2.73 38.97
C HIS A 471 12.28 -3.05 37.86
N PHE A 472 11.85 -3.10 36.60
CA PHE A 472 12.69 -3.35 35.44
C PHE A 472 13.71 -2.21 35.22
N PHE A 473 13.26 -0.95 35.25
CA PHE A 473 14.16 0.21 35.11
C PHE A 473 15.08 0.38 36.32
N LYS A 474 14.63 0.09 37.53
CA LYS A 474 15.48 0.11 38.73
C LYS A 474 16.56 -0.98 38.68
N LYS A 475 16.25 -2.16 38.11
CA LYS A 475 17.21 -3.25 37.88
C LYS A 475 18.26 -2.92 36.80
N ILE A 476 17.89 -2.14 35.78
CA ILE A 476 18.82 -1.65 34.76
C ILE A 476 19.70 -0.51 35.30
N SER A 477 19.13 0.38 36.13
CA SER A 477 19.87 1.48 36.77
C SER A 477 20.79 1.01 37.89
N SER A 478 20.54 -0.13 38.51
CA SER A 478 21.41 -0.74 39.54
C SER A 478 22.47 -1.69 38.95
N SER A 479 22.58 -1.75 37.61
CA SER A 479 23.53 -2.60 36.86
C SER A 479 24.62 -1.78 36.15
N LYS A 480 24.71 -0.48 36.44
CA LYS A 480 25.91 0.34 36.26
C LYS A 480 26.39 0.74 37.65
#